data_AF-A0A0F9MHN5-F1
#
_entry.id   AF-A0A0F9MHN5-F1
#
_cell.length_a   1.000
_cell.length_b   1.000
_cell.length_c   1.000
_cell.angle_alpha   90.00
_cell.angle_beta   90.00
_cell.angle_gamma   90.00
#
_symmetry.space_group_name_H-M   'P 1'
#
loop_
_entity.id
_entity.type
_entity.pdbx_description
1 polymer ?
#
loop_
_entity_poly.entity_id
_entity_poly.type
_entity_poly.pdbx_seq_one_letter_code
_entity_poly.pdbx_strand_id
1 'polypeptide(L)'
;MAKKKAPAKAKPKAAAKKKGDSYIAKAPIRRLMKKEGADLVAAEALDKLIGFLESSASTATKEAIKVCKADKRKRVTAADIRNATR
;
A
#
# COMPACT_ATOMS: atom_id res chain seq x y z
N MET A 1 -8.82 20.65 -55.33
CA MET A 1 -7.69 19.97 -54.66
C MET A 1 -7.84 20.12 -53.16
N ALA A 2 -7.94 18.98 -52.47
CA ALA A 2 -8.17 18.88 -51.04
C ALA A 2 -6.93 19.29 -50.22
N LYS A 3 -7.15 19.94 -49.08
CA LYS A 3 -6.38 19.72 -47.85
C LYS A 3 -7.12 20.30 -46.64
N LYS A 4 -7.97 19.46 -46.03
CA LYS A 4 -8.41 19.58 -44.64
C LYS A 4 -7.16 19.62 -43.75
N LYS A 5 -6.93 20.71 -42.99
CA LYS A 5 -6.03 20.68 -41.83
C LYS A 5 -6.85 20.20 -40.63
N ALA A 6 -6.52 19.01 -40.15
CA ALA A 6 -7.13 18.35 -39.01
C ALA A 6 -6.92 19.15 -37.71
N PRO A 7 -7.87 19.12 -36.75
CA PRO A 7 -7.66 19.70 -35.42
C PRO A 7 -6.63 18.87 -34.64
N ALA A 8 -5.70 19.58 -34.00
CA ALA A 8 -4.66 19.00 -33.16
C ALA A 8 -5.28 18.10 -32.08
N LYS A 9 -4.95 16.80 -32.12
CA LYS A 9 -5.37 15.81 -31.12
C LYS A 9 -4.83 16.23 -29.75
N ALA A 10 -5.72 16.57 -28.84
CA ALA A 10 -5.43 16.67 -27.42
C ALA A 10 -4.81 15.36 -26.94
N LYS A 11 -3.62 15.44 -26.31
CA LYS A 11 -2.99 14.30 -25.66
C LYS A 11 -3.97 13.72 -24.63
N PRO A 12 -4.30 12.42 -24.66
CA PRO A 12 -5.16 11.84 -23.63
C PRO A 12 -4.46 12.02 -22.27
N LYS A 13 -5.13 12.73 -21.35
CA LYS A 13 -4.76 12.74 -19.93
C LYS A 13 -4.64 11.29 -19.50
N ALA A 14 -3.45 10.91 -19.03
CA ALA A 14 -3.21 9.60 -18.45
C ALA A 14 -4.36 9.28 -17.48
N ALA A 15 -5.10 8.21 -17.77
CA ALA A 15 -6.22 7.76 -16.97
C ALA A 15 -5.78 7.73 -15.51
N ALA A 16 -6.49 8.47 -14.67
CA ALA A 16 -6.27 8.50 -13.23
C ALA A 16 -6.30 7.05 -12.73
N LYS A 17 -5.11 6.50 -12.44
CA LYS A 17 -4.92 5.16 -11.90
C LYS A 17 -5.80 5.10 -10.66
N LYS A 18 -6.81 4.21 -10.66
CA LYS A 18 -7.75 4.00 -9.55
C LYS A 18 -6.99 4.16 -8.24
N LYS A 19 -7.45 5.08 -7.38
CA LYS A 19 -7.02 5.14 -5.98
C LYS A 19 -7.40 3.78 -5.39
N GLY A 20 -6.47 2.83 -5.46
CA GLY A 20 -6.63 1.56 -4.76
C GLY A 20 -6.70 1.89 -3.28
N ASP A 21 -7.66 1.26 -2.59
CA ASP A 21 -7.80 1.19 -1.14
C ASP A 21 -6.56 0.57 -0.48
N SER A 22 -5.38 1.16 -0.68
CA SER A 22 -4.23 0.85 0.15
C SER A 22 -4.40 1.61 1.47
N TYR A 23 -4.41 0.85 2.55
CA TYR A 23 -4.40 1.37 3.91
C TYR A 23 -3.09 2.12 4.21
N ILE A 24 -2.03 1.86 3.43
CA ILE A 24 -0.72 2.50 3.56
C ILE A 24 -0.48 3.50 2.42
N ALA A 25 -0.18 4.75 2.78
CA ALA A 25 0.19 5.78 1.82
C ALA A 25 1.60 5.58 1.24
N LYS A 26 1.77 5.85 -0.06
CA LYS A 26 3.06 5.68 -0.76
C LYS A 26 4.15 6.64 -0.28
N ALA A 27 3.79 7.87 0.08
CA ALA A 27 4.76 8.91 0.45
C ALA A 27 5.55 8.59 1.74
N PRO A 28 4.90 8.17 2.85
CA PRO A 28 5.62 7.70 4.05
C PRO A 28 6.59 6.55 3.78
N ILE A 29 6.17 5.54 3.03
CA ILE A 29 7.02 4.39 2.70
C ILE A 29 8.20 4.82 1.83
N ARG A 30 7.97 5.69 0.84
CA ARG A 30 9.05 6.23 0.01
C ARG A 30 10.07 7.04 0.82
N ARG A 31 9.59 7.80 1.81
CA ARG A 31 10.46 8.54 2.74
C ARG A 31 11.27 7.60 3.61
N LEU A 32 10.68 6.51 4.10
CA LEU A 32 11.39 5.46 4.82
C LEU A 32 12.49 4.85 3.94
N MET A 33 12.16 4.41 2.71
CA MET A 33 13.14 3.82 1.80
C MET A 33 14.32 4.76 1.52
N LYS A 34 14.06 6.06 1.32
CA LYS A 34 15.11 7.07 1.14
C LYS A 34 15.99 7.24 2.38
N LYS A 35 15.39 7.19 3.58
CA LYS A 35 16.13 7.27 4.83
C LYS A 35 17.06 6.07 5.03
N GLU A 36 16.65 4.90 4.57
CA GLU A 36 17.48 3.68 4.58
C GLU A 36 18.54 3.65 3.44
N GLY A 37 18.63 4.69 2.62
CA GLY A 37 19.65 4.83 1.57
C GLY A 37 19.19 4.56 0.14
N ALA A 38 17.89 4.37 -0.11
CA ALA A 38 17.39 4.24 -1.48
C ALA A 38 17.20 5.61 -2.15
N ASP A 39 18.18 6.05 -2.97
CA ASP A 39 18.11 7.33 -3.68
C ASP A 39 16.96 7.39 -4.69
N LEU A 40 16.84 6.34 -5.51
CA LEU A 40 15.84 6.18 -6.55
C LEU A 40 14.94 4.99 -6.23
N VAL A 41 13.63 5.25 -6.11
CA VAL A 41 12.63 4.24 -5.78
C VAL A 41 11.60 4.20 -6.90
N ALA A 42 11.51 3.05 -7.57
CA ALA A 42 10.50 2.79 -8.60
C ALA A 42 9.10 2.67 -7.97
N ALA A 43 8.08 3.12 -8.70
CA ALA A 43 6.70 3.05 -8.24
C ALA A 43 6.23 1.59 -8.00
N GLU A 44 6.68 0.65 -8.84
CA GLU A 44 6.34 -0.77 -8.68
C GLU A 44 6.96 -1.40 -7.44
N ALA A 45 8.17 -0.98 -7.04
CA ALA A 45 8.81 -1.44 -5.81
C ALA A 45 8.03 -0.97 -4.57
N LEU A 46 7.54 0.28 -4.60
CA LEU A 46 6.65 0.81 -3.58
C LEU A 46 5.36 0.01 -3.47
N ASP A 47 4.71 -0.25 -4.61
CA ASP A 47 3.44 -0.99 -4.64
C ASP A 47 3.62 -2.42 -4.11
N LYS A 48 4.73 -3.10 -4.45
CA LYS A 48 5.07 -4.43 -3.91
C LYS A 48 5.32 -4.39 -2.40
N LEU A 49 6.08 -3.41 -1.91
CA LEU A 49 6.38 -3.28 -0.49
C LEU A 49 5.12 -2.99 0.33
N ILE A 50 4.24 -2.12 -0.17
CA ILE A 50 2.95 -1.83 0.45
C ILE A 50 2.10 -3.10 0.52
N GLY A 51 1.99 -3.85 -0.58
CA GLY A 51 1.25 -5.12 -0.60
C GLY A 51 1.79 -6.14 0.40
N PHE A 52 3.11 -6.26 0.53
CA PHE A 52 3.74 -7.14 1.52
C PHE A 52 3.40 -6.73 2.95
N LEU A 53 3.48 -5.43 3.25
CA LEU A 53 3.16 -4.89 4.58
C LEU A 53 1.68 -5.08 4.94
N GLU A 54 0.78 -4.80 4.00
CA GLU A 54 -0.66 -4.97 4.19
C GLU A 54 -1.03 -6.44 4.42
N SER A 55 -0.44 -7.34 3.64
CA SER A 55 -0.63 -8.79 3.81
C SER A 55 -0.12 -9.27 5.17
N SER A 56 1.09 -8.86 5.55
CA SER A 56 1.70 -9.23 6.83
C SER A 56 0.90 -8.68 8.02
N ALA A 57 0.49 -7.41 7.95
CA ALA A 57 -0.34 -6.78 8.97
C ALA A 57 -1.73 -7.45 9.09
N SER A 58 -2.34 -7.84 7.96
CA SER A 58 -3.62 -8.56 7.95
C SER A 58 -3.51 -9.92 8.63
N THR A 59 -2.45 -10.69 8.33
CA THR A 59 -2.21 -12.00 8.94
C THR A 59 -1.97 -11.88 10.44
N ALA A 60 -1.06 -10.99 10.85
CA ALA A 60 -0.78 -10.73 12.27
C ALA A 60 -2.04 -10.28 13.03
N THR A 61 -2.87 -9.42 12.43
CA THR A 61 -4.11 -8.98 13.07
C THR A 61 -5.12 -10.12 13.22
N LYS A 62 -5.25 -10.99 12.20
CA LYS A 62 -6.14 -12.16 12.27
C LYS A 62 -5.71 -13.13 13.37
N GLU A 63 -4.42 -13.35 13.53
CA GLU A 63 -3.88 -14.20 14.60
C GLU A 63 -4.05 -13.57 15.97
N ALA A 64 -3.75 -12.28 16.12
CA ALA A 64 -3.99 -11.55 17.36
C ALA A 64 -5.46 -11.56 17.77
N ILE A 65 -6.39 -11.47 16.81
CA ILE A 65 -7.83 -11.62 17.08
C ILE A 65 -8.17 -13.02 17.61
N LYS A 66 -7.53 -14.08 17.09
CA LYS A 66 -7.75 -15.45 17.60
C LYS A 66 -7.28 -15.56 19.05
N VAL A 67 -6.09 -15.04 19.37
CA VAL A 67 -5.55 -15.03 20.74
C VAL A 67 -6.47 -14.22 21.68
N CYS A 68 -6.86 -13.02 21.26
CA CYS A 68 -7.77 -12.16 22.03
C CYS A 68 -9.12 -12.85 22.30
N LYS A 69 -9.68 -13.57 21.31
CA LYS A 69 -10.91 -14.34 21.45
C LYS A 69 -10.75 -15.56 22.37
N ALA A 70 -9.61 -16.25 22.31
CA ALA A 70 -9.30 -17.37 23.21
C ALA A 70 -9.29 -16.90 24.68
N ASP A 71 -8.78 -15.70 24.94
CA ASP A 71 -8.80 -15.06 26.26
C ASP A 71 -10.14 -14.39 26.62
N LYS A 72 -11.19 -14.56 25.79
CA LYS A 72 -12.52 -13.92 25.97
C LYS A 72 -12.48 -12.39 26.06
N ARG A 73 -11.38 -11.77 25.62
CA ARG A 73 -11.20 -10.31 25.60
C ARG A 73 -11.80 -9.75 24.30
N LYS A 74 -12.39 -8.56 24.37
CA LYS A 74 -12.93 -7.84 23.20
C LYS A 74 -11.93 -6.87 22.57
N ARG A 75 -10.85 -6.55 23.29
CA ARG A 75 -9.85 -5.57 22.88
C ARG A 75 -8.53 -6.26 22.59
N VAL A 76 -8.05 -6.13 21.35
CA VAL A 76 -6.71 -6.54 20.95
C VAL A 76 -5.69 -5.64 21.64
N THR A 77 -4.72 -6.24 22.29
CA THR A 77 -3.65 -5.58 23.05
C THR A 77 -2.29 -5.77 22.39
N ALA A 78 -1.29 -5.03 22.87
CA ALA A 78 0.10 -5.21 22.40
C ALA A 78 0.63 -6.63 22.65
N ALA A 79 0.16 -7.32 23.69
CA ALA A 79 0.54 -8.71 23.96
C ALA A 79 -0.01 -9.65 22.88
N ASP A 80 -1.24 -9.45 22.42
CA ASP A 80 -1.85 -10.25 21.35
C ASP A 80 -1.11 -10.08 20.02
N ILE A 81 -0.74 -8.84 19.69
CA ILE A 81 0.06 -8.54 18.51
C ILE A 81 1.44 -9.19 18.61
N ARG A 82 2.12 -9.06 19.76
CA ARG A 82 3.43 -9.70 19.98
C ARG A 82 3.37 -11.21 19.81
N ASN A 83 2.33 -11.85 20.35
CA ASN A 83 2.14 -13.30 20.22
C ASN A 83 1.83 -13.73 18.78
N ALA A 84 1.24 -12.85 17.97
CA ALA A 84 0.92 -13.09 16.57
C ALA A 84 2.08 -12.78 15.60
N THR A 85 3.13 -12.09 16.03
CA THR A 85 4.24 -11.66 15.17
C THR A 85 5.59 -12.29 15.53
N ARG A 86 5.63 -13.16 16.54
CA ARG A 86 6.85 -13.80 17.05
C ARG A 86 6.94 -15.23 16.57
#